data_AF-H0SC11-F1
#
_entry.id   AF-H0SC11-F1
#
_cell.length_a   1.000
_cell.length_b   1.000
_cell.length_c   1.000
_cell.angle_alpha   90.00
_cell.angle_beta   90.00
_cell.angle_gamma   90.00
#
_symmetry.space_group_name_H-M   'P 1'
#
loop_
_entity.id
_entity.type
_entity.pdbx_description
1 polymer ?
#
loop_
_entity_poly.entity_id
_entity_poly.type
_entity_poly.pdbx_seq_one_letter_code
_entity_poly.pdbx_strand_id
1 'polypeptide(L)' 'MDFKRIRPTMKTPIVVDLRNVYRPEEMHMLGFQYSSVARLIQSSVL' A
#
# COMPACT_ATOMS: atom_id res chain seq x y z
N MET A 1 -0.50 12.39 -1.21
CA MET A 1 -1.90 11.95 -1.46
C MET A 1 -2.57 11.71 -0.13
N ASP A 2 -3.84 12.09 0.04
CA ASP A 2 -4.56 11.85 1.30
C ASP A 2 -5.30 10.52 1.26
N PHE A 3 -4.60 9.46 1.68
CA PHE A 3 -5.13 8.10 1.67
C PHE A 3 -6.20 7.85 2.75
N LYS A 4 -6.17 8.60 3.86
CA LYS A 4 -7.16 8.45 4.93
C LYS A 4 -8.54 8.89 4.43
N ARG A 5 -8.60 9.90 3.57
CA ARG A 5 -9.84 10.36 2.95
C ARG A 5 -10.32 9.44 1.82
N ILE A 6 -9.41 8.83 1.07
CA ILE A 6 -9.74 8.04 -0.13
C ILE A 6 -10.16 6.61 0.22
N ARG A 7 -9.53 5.99 1.21
CA ARG A 7 -9.85 4.61 1.62
C ARG A 7 -11.35 4.34 1.85
N PRO A 8 -12.10 5.15 2.62
CA PRO A 8 -13.51 4.87 2.89
C PRO A 8 -14.41 4.99 1.66
N THR A 9 -13.95 5.60 0.56
CA THR A 9 -14.74 5.72 -0.67
C THR A 9 -14.53 4.54 -1.63
N MET A 10 -13.60 3.63 -1.32
CA MET A 10 -13.25 2.50 -2.19
C MET A 10 -14.03 1.24 -1.79
N LYS A 11 -14.58 0.53 -2.78
CA LYS A 11 -15.19 -0.80 -2.56
C LYS A 11 -14.17 -1.81 -2.04
N THR A 12 -12.95 -1.77 -2.58
CA THR A 12 -11.83 -2.60 -2.14
C THR A 12 -10.56 -1.74 -2.11
N PRO A 13 -9.92 -1.52 -0.94
CA PRO A 13 -8.80 -0.60 -0.82
C PRO A 13 -7.48 -1.26 -1.23
N ILE A 14 -7.23 -1.33 -2.54
CA ILE A 14 -5.98 -1.84 -3.14
C ILE A 14 -5.20 -0.67 -3.75
N VAL A 15 -3.89 -0.60 -3.48
CA VAL A 15 -2.96 0.33 -4.12
C VAL A 15 -1.89 -0.45 -4.87
N VAL A 16 -1.76 -0.16 -6.16
CA VAL A 16 -0.70 -0.68 -7.03
C VAL A 16 0.24 0.47 -7.36
N ASP A 17 1.46 0.44 -6.83
CA ASP A 17 2.46 1.47 -7.02
C ASP A 17 3.53 1.02 -8.02
N LEU A 18 3.44 1.56 -9.23
CA LEU A 18 4.37 1.26 -10.33
C LEU A 18 5.66 2.09 -10.25
N ARG A 19 5.72 3.10 -9.36
CA ARG A 19 6.84 4.05 -9.27
C ARG A 19 7.59 3.97 -7.95
N ASN A 20 7.15 3.12 -7.03
CA ASN A 20 7.80 2.93 -5.74
C ASN A 20 7.87 4.22 -4.90
N VAL A 21 6.83 5.07 -5.00
CA VAL A 21 6.69 6.33 -4.26
C VAL A 21 6.30 6.09 -2.80
N TYR A 22 5.54 5.02 -2.52
CA TYR A 22 5.02 4.76 -1.18
C TYR A 22 5.78 3.62 -0.47
N ARG A 23 5.83 3.68 0.86
CA ARG A 23 6.42 2.64 1.69
C ARG A 23 5.39 1.54 1.97
N PRO A 24 5.72 0.25 1.76
CA PRO A 24 4.77 -0.85 1.96
C PRO A 24 4.15 -0.88 3.37
N GLU A 25 4.97 -0.68 4.41
CA GLU A 25 4.54 -0.76 5.81
C GLU A 25 3.53 0.33 6.15
N GLU A 26 3.77 1.55 5.66
CA GLU A 26 2.85 2.68 5.84
C GLU A 26 1.51 2.42 5.14
N MET A 27 1.53 1.86 3.92
CA MET A 27 0.31 1.53 3.19
C MET A 27 -0.48 0.40 3.87
N HIS A 28 0.19 -0.60 4.43
CA HIS A 28 -0.43 -1.66 5.23
C HIS A 28 -1.03 -1.12 6.53
N MET A 29 -0.31 -0.25 7.26
CA MET A 29 -0.83 0.40 8.47
C MET A 29 -2.06 1.28 8.18
N LEU A 30 -2.13 1.88 6.99
CA LEU A 30 -3.30 2.61 6.52
C LEU A 30 -4.47 1.71 6.11
N GLY A 31 -4.29 0.39 6.11
CA GLY A 31 -5.32 -0.61 5.80
C GLY A 31 -5.54 -0.83 4.30
N PHE A 32 -4.54 -0.56 3.48
CA PHE A 32 -4.55 -0.91 2.06
C PHE A 32 -3.87 -2.25 1.83
N GLN A 33 -4.40 -3.04 0.90
CA GLN A 33 -3.58 -4.06 0.24
C GLN A 33 -2.64 -3.34 -0.73
N TYR A 34 -1.34 -3.59 -0.60
CA TYR A 34 -0.34 -2.87 -1.36
C TYR A 34 0.47 -3.83 -2.25
N SER A 35 0.69 -3.42 -3.49
CA SER A 35 1.57 -4.11 -4.42
C SER A 35 2.47 -3.09 -5.12
N SER A 36 3.72 -3.47 -5.36
CA SER A 36 4.70 -2.62 -6.03
C SER A 36 5.59 -3.42 -6.95
N VAL A 37 6.21 -2.76 -7.92
CA VAL A 37 7.05 -3.41 -8.93
C VAL A 37 8.52 -3.41 -8.49
N ALA A 38 9.22 -4.52 -8.74
CA ALA A 38 10.68 -4.66 -8.58
C ALA A 38 11.23 -4.37 -7.16
N ARG A 39 10.40 -4.41 -6.11
CA ARG A 39 10.88 -4.54 -4.74
C ARG A 39 10.98 -6.02 -4.38
N LEU A 40 12.11 -6.42 -3.81
CA LEU A 40 12.20 -7.70 -3.12
C LEU A 40 11.15 -7.71 -2.01
N ILE A 41 10.37 -8.78 -1.91
CA ILE A 41 9.36 -8.93 -0.86
C ILE A 41 10.10 -8.88 0.47
N GLN A 42 9.94 -7.80 1.23
CA GLN A 42 10.37 -7.75 2.62
C GLN A 42 9.38 -8.61 3.41
N SER A 43 9.71 -9.89 3.53
CA SER A 43 9.06 -10.78 4.47
C SER A 43 9.36 -10.24 5.87
N SER A 44 8.39 -9.55 6.49
CA SER A 44 8.40 -9.35 7.93
C SER A 44 8.15 -10.72 8.57
N VAL A 45 9.24 -11.44 8.81
CA VAL A 45 9.24 -12.65 9.65
C VAL A 45 9.04 -12.19 11.09
N LEU A 46 8.15 -12.89 11.80
CA LEU A 46 7.90 -12.76 13.24
C LEU A 46 9.19 -12.85 14.07
#